data_AF-D7BTJ7-F1
#
_entry.id   AF-D7BTJ7-F1
#
_cell.length_a   1.000
_cell.length_b   1.000
_cell.length_c   1.000
_cell.angle_alpha   90.00
_cell.angle_beta   90.00
_cell.angle_gamma   90.00
#
_symmetry.space_group_name_H-M   'P 1'
#
loop_
_entity.id
_entity.type
_entity.pdbx_description
1 polymer ?
#
loop_
_entity_poly.entity_id
_entity_poly.type
_entity_poly.pdbx_seq_one_letter_code
_entity_poly.pdbx_strand_id
1 'polypeptide(L)'
;MEGEDSWVHLLPIADVRTFTAELFETMRAADSAGNGASAPQALIAWQHTAEVYSDPELLAAALTRDHGEAYGPAPDPRDVA
;
A
#
# COMPACT_ATOMS: atom_id res chain seq x y z
N MET A 1 23.84 14.10 4.32
CA MET A 1 23.12 13.09 5.10
C MET A 1 21.68 13.16 4.66
N GLU A 2 21.01 12.03 4.47
CA GLU A 2 19.67 11.85 3.86
C GLU A 2 19.69 11.71 2.33
N GLY A 3 20.09 10.53 1.85
CA GLY A 3 19.95 10.17 0.43
C GLY A 3 20.03 8.67 0.14
N GLU A 4 20.20 7.82 1.16
CA GLU A 4 20.44 6.38 0.99
C GLU A 4 19.26 5.48 1.41
N ASP A 5 18.21 6.04 2.03
CA ASP A 5 17.08 5.27 2.59
C ASP A 5 15.71 5.69 2.02
N SER A 6 15.61 6.01 0.73
CA SER A 6 14.30 6.28 0.11
C SER A 6 13.63 4.96 -0.32
N TRP A 7 12.62 4.53 0.44
CA TRP A 7 11.79 3.36 0.12
C TRP A 7 11.15 3.43 -1.27
N VAL A 8 11.00 4.64 -1.84
CA VAL A 8 10.43 4.86 -3.18
C VAL A 8 11.24 4.13 -4.26
N HIS A 9 12.54 3.89 -4.06
CA HIS A 9 13.38 3.14 -5.00
C HIS A 9 13.06 1.64 -5.06
N LEU A 10 12.37 1.10 -4.05
CA LEU A 10 11.94 -0.30 -4.01
C LEU A 10 10.71 -0.54 -4.89
N LEU A 11 9.96 0.52 -5.22
CA LEU A 11 8.75 0.41 -6.04
C LEU A 11 9.08 0.18 -7.51
N PRO A 12 8.31 -0.69 -8.20
CA PRO A 12 8.31 -0.74 -9.66
C PRO A 12 7.94 0.61 -10.27
N ILE A 13 8.46 0.91 -11.47
CA ILE A 13 8.21 2.19 -12.13
C ILE A 13 6.73 2.49 -12.40
N ALA A 14 5.91 1.45 -12.57
CA ALA A 14 4.46 1.60 -12.71
C ALA A 14 3.84 2.10 -11.40
N ASP A 15 4.24 1.51 -10.27
CA ASP A 15 3.72 1.81 -8.95
C ASP A 15 4.15 3.19 -8.46
N VAL A 16 5.35 3.66 -8.81
CA VAL A 16 5.76 5.05 -8.53
C VAL A 16 4.80 6.06 -9.17
N ARG A 17 4.29 5.78 -10.37
CA ARG A 17 3.32 6.66 -11.05
C ARG A 17 1.97 6.62 -10.36
N THR A 18 1.51 5.43 -9.97
CA THR A 18 0.26 5.24 -9.21
C THR A 18 0.33 5.97 -7.87
N PHE A 19 1.40 5.76 -7.10
CA PHE A 19 1.68 6.47 -5.85
C PHE A 19 1.59 7.99 -6.03
N THR A 20 2.25 8.53 -7.05
CA THR A 20 2.28 9.97 -7.28
C THR A 20 0.87 10.50 -7.55
N ALA A 21 0.10 9.83 -8.42
CA ALA A 21 -1.26 10.22 -8.73
C ALA A 21 -2.17 10.16 -7.50
N GLU A 22 -2.14 9.05 -6.75
CA GLU A 22 -2.97 8.86 -5.55
C GLU A 22 -2.64 9.88 -4.45
N LEU A 23 -1.35 10.20 -4.25
CA LEU A 23 -0.95 11.18 -3.26
C LEU A 23 -1.49 12.58 -3.61
N PHE A 24 -1.39 12.98 -4.88
CA PHE A 24 -1.94 14.27 -5.33
C PHE A 24 -3.48 14.32 -5.24
N GLU A 25 -4.17 13.26 -5.62
CA GLU A 25 -5.63 13.18 -5.48
C GLU A 25 -6.04 13.22 -4.01
N THR A 26 -5.33 12.50 -3.14
CA THR A 26 -5.59 12.48 -1.70
C THR A 26 -5.36 13.85 -1.07
N MET A 27 -4.29 14.55 -1.42
CA MET A 27 -4.05 15.92 -0.93
C MET A 27 -5.13 16.89 -1.38
N ARG A 28 -5.58 16.80 -2.65
CA ARG A 28 -6.66 17.64 -3.18
C ARG A 28 -7.99 17.35 -2.48
N ALA A 29 -8.31 16.08 -2.22
CA ALA A 29 -9.51 15.68 -1.51
C ALA A 29 -9.46 16.10 -0.03
N ALA A 30 -8.32 15.94 0.62
CA ALA A 30 -8.05 16.36 1.99
C ALA A 30 -8.25 17.87 2.17
N ASP A 31 -7.73 18.68 1.24
CA ASP A 31 -7.91 20.13 1.23
C ASP A 31 -9.40 20.50 1.08
N SER A 32 -10.09 19.88 0.12
CA SER A 32 -11.53 20.09 -0.08
C SER A 32 -12.39 19.66 1.11
N ALA A 33 -11.95 18.67 1.88
CA ALA A 33 -12.67 18.11 3.03
C ALA A 33 -12.23 18.72 4.38
N GLY A 34 -11.19 19.57 4.39
CA GLY A 34 -10.56 20.07 5.62
C GLY A 34 -9.92 18.96 6.48
N ASN A 35 -9.57 17.80 5.89
CA ASN A 35 -9.03 16.64 6.59
C ASN A 35 -7.62 16.30 6.12
N GLY A 36 -6.62 16.95 6.73
CA GLY A 36 -5.20 16.76 6.41
C GLY A 36 -4.61 15.39 6.80
N ALA A 37 -5.33 14.53 7.52
CA ALA A 37 -4.79 13.24 7.97
C ALA A 37 -4.66 12.19 6.84
N SER A 38 -5.34 12.40 5.71
CA SER A 38 -5.39 11.42 4.62
C SER A 38 -4.06 11.29 3.86
N ALA A 39 -3.33 12.39 3.67
CA ALA A 39 -2.07 12.38 2.92
C ALA A 39 -0.91 11.67 3.66
N PRO A 40 -0.70 11.90 4.98
CA PRO A 40 0.26 11.10 5.76
C PRO A 40 -0.07 9.60 5.75
N GLN A 41 -1.36 9.24 5.82
CA GLN A 41 -1.77 7.84 5.80
C GLN A 41 -1.50 7.18 4.45
N ALA A 42 -1.71 7.89 3.34
CA ALA A 42 -1.33 7.40 2.01
C ALA A 42 0.18 7.13 1.91
N LEU A 43 1.02 8.00 2.48
CA LEU A 43 2.48 7.80 2.50
C LEU A 43 2.88 6.53 3.26
N ILE A 44 2.27 6.27 4.42
CA ILE A 44 2.52 5.06 5.23
C ILE A 44 2.11 3.80 4.47
N ALA A 45 0.93 3.81 3.84
CA ALA A 45 0.46 2.68 3.06
C ALA A 45 1.40 2.35 1.87
N TRP A 46 1.89 3.37 1.18
CA TRP A 46 2.84 3.19 0.09
C TRP A 46 4.24 2.78 0.55
N GLN A 47 4.67 3.22 1.73
CA GLN A 47 5.89 2.70 2.36
C GLN A 47 5.79 1.20 2.62
N HIS A 48 4.68 0.72 3.20
CA HIS A 48 4.46 -0.72 3.40
C HIS A 48 4.39 -1.51 2.09
N THR A 49 3.83 -0.90 1.04
CA THR A 49 3.83 -1.51 -0.30
C THR A 49 5.26 -1.66 -0.84
N ALA A 50 6.11 -0.65 -0.63
CA ALA A 50 7.52 -0.70 -1.03
C ALA A 50 8.34 -1.73 -0.24
N GLU A 51 8.05 -1.89 1.05
CA GLU A 51 8.68 -2.92 1.90
C GLU A 51 8.43 -4.33 1.36
N VAL A 52 7.24 -4.62 0.81
CA VAL A 52 6.96 -5.92 0.17
C VAL A 52 7.93 -6.20 -0.99
N TYR A 53 8.28 -5.20 -1.79
CA TYR A 53 9.22 -5.37 -2.90
C TYR A 53 10.66 -5.60 -2.45
N SER A 54 10.99 -5.30 -1.19
CA SER A 54 12.31 -5.62 -0.62
C SER A 54 12.47 -7.11 -0.28
N ASP A 55 11.36 -7.84 -0.13
CA ASP A 55 11.35 -9.27 0.18
C ASP A 55 10.77 -10.08 -1.01
N PRO A 56 11.63 -10.62 -1.89
CA PRO A 56 11.17 -11.38 -3.04
C PRO A 56 10.49 -12.70 -2.67
N GLU A 57 10.75 -13.27 -1.48
CA GLU A 57 10.05 -14.47 -1.01
C GLU A 57 8.61 -14.14 -0.63
N LEU A 58 8.41 -13.06 0.14
CA LEU A 58 7.07 -12.57 0.48
C LEU A 58 6.28 -12.23 -0.79
N LEU A 59 6.91 -11.50 -1.71
CA LEU A 59 6.28 -11.10 -2.97
C LEU A 59 5.86 -12.33 -3.79
N ALA A 60 6.78 -13.27 -4.02
CA ALA A 60 6.54 -14.43 -4.89
C ALA A 60 5.69 -15.52 -4.24
N ALA A 61 5.97 -15.87 -2.98
CA ALA A 61 5.40 -17.05 -2.32
C ALA A 61 4.06 -16.75 -1.62
N ALA A 62 3.91 -15.55 -1.05
CA ALA A 62 2.73 -15.23 -0.24
C ALA A 62 1.72 -14.34 -0.98
N LEU A 63 2.18 -13.38 -1.78
CA LEU A 63 1.29 -12.34 -2.34
C LEU A 63 0.94 -12.53 -3.81
N THR A 64 1.84 -13.04 -4.63
CA THR A 64 1.60 -13.24 -6.08
C THR A 64 1.40 -14.70 -6.48
N ARG A 65 1.58 -15.63 -5.55
CA ARG A 65 1.24 -17.04 -5.75
C ARG A 65 -0.28 -17.20 -5.92
N ASP A 66 -0.66 -18.06 -6.86
CA ASP A 66 -2.03 -18.56 -6.93
C ASP A 66 -2.34 -19.41 -5.68
N HIS A 67 -3.27 -18.91 -4.85
CA HIS A 67 -3.73 -19.60 -3.64
C HIS A 67 -4.74 -20.72 -3.93
N GLY A 68 -5.06 -20.94 -5.20
CA GLY A 68 -5.94 -22.02 -5.64
C GLY A 68 -7.41 -21.69 -5.38
N GLU A 69 -7.99 -22.30 -4.35
CA GLU A 69 -9.42 -22.22 -4.08
C GLU A 69 -9.73 -21.15 -3.02
N ALA A 70 -10.89 -20.50 -3.13
CA ALA A 70 -11.35 -19.60 -2.09
C ALA A 70 -11.44 -20.35 -0.76
N TYR A 71 -10.88 -19.77 0.31
CA TYR A 71 -10.87 -20.34 1.68
C TYR A 71 -12.26 -20.38 2.36
N GLY A 72 -13.34 -20.35 1.59
CA GLY A 72 -14.71 -20.19 2.06
C GLY A 72 -15.09 -18.73 2.32
N PRO A 73 -16.38 -18.49 2.64
CA PRO A 73 -16.85 -17.17 3.01
C PRO A 73 -16.24 -16.71 4.34
N ALA A 74 -15.84 -15.42 4.40
CA ALA A 74 -15.40 -14.81 5.64
C ALA A 74 -16.55 -14.85 6.66
N PRO A 75 -16.31 -15.28 7.92
CA PRO A 75 -17.35 -15.31 8.95
C PRO A 75 -17.87 -13.89 9.24
N ASP A 76 -19.15 -13.76 9.56
CA ASP A 76 -19.70 -12.45 9.95
C ASP A 76 -18.97 -11.99 11.23
N PRO A 77 -18.42 -10.76 11.25
CA PRO A 77 -17.77 -10.22 12.43
C PRO A 77 -18.68 -10.19 13.68
N ARG A 78 -20.00 -10.29 13.53
CA ARG A 78 -20.96 -10.37 14.63
C ARG A 78 -21.13 -11.79 15.19
N ASP A 79 -20.72 -12.82 14.44
CA ASP A 79 -20.86 -14.23 14.81
C ASP A 79 -19.59 -14.80 15.47
N VAL A 80 -18.50 -14.04 15.50
CA VAL A 80 -17.20 -14.41 16.10
C VAL A 80 -16.97 -13.81 17.50
N ALA A 81 -18.02 -13.35 18.16
CA ALA A 81 -17.99 -12.73 19.50
C ALA A 81 -18.22 -13.75 20.64
#